data_AF-A0A452QQJ5-F1
#
_entry.id   AF-A0A452QQJ5-F1
#
_cell.length_a   1.000
_cell.length_b   1.000
_cell.length_c   1.000
_cell.angle_alpha   90.00
_cell.angle_beta   90.00
_cell.angle_gamma   90.00
#
_symmetry.space_group_name_H-M   'P 1'
#
loop_
_entity.id
_entity.type
_entity.pdbx_description
1 polymer ?
#
loop_
_entity_poly.entity_id
_entity_poly.type
_entity_poly.pdbx_seq_one_letter_code
_entity_poly.pdbx_strand_id
1 'polypeptide(L)'
;MDETLVEFIKRTILKIPMTEMMTILKAWNFLSEKQLQTVNFRQRKESLVQDLVLLCEEKRASVHDAALLDIICECWCFAFTLPSPASLFFFKILFIYLRE
;
A
#
# COMPACT_ATOMS: atom_id res chain seq x y z
N MET A 1 -7.20 6.69 15.15
CA MET A 1 -6.55 5.40 14.91
C MET A 1 -5.50 5.24 16.01
N ASP A 2 -5.16 4.02 16.47
CA ASP A 2 -4.08 3.85 17.47
C ASP A 2 -2.74 4.35 16.93
N GLU A 3 -1.96 5.07 17.74
CA GLU A 3 -0.66 5.62 17.34
C GLU A 3 0.31 4.53 16.82
N THR A 4 0.22 3.32 17.38
CA THR A 4 0.99 2.16 16.92
C THR A 4 0.64 1.76 15.49
N LEU A 5 -0.64 1.84 15.12
CA LEU A 5 -1.11 1.53 13.77
C LEU A 5 -0.68 2.62 12.78
N VAL A 6 -0.75 3.88 13.19
CA VAL A 6 -0.26 5.04 12.42
C VAL A 6 1.21 4.84 12.08
N GLU A 7 2.02 4.52 13.08
CA GLU A 7 3.45 4.34 12.90
C GLU A 7 3.77 3.09 12.05
N PHE A 8 3.00 2.02 12.20
CA PHE A 8 3.11 0.82 11.39
C PHE A 8 2.85 1.12 9.91
N ILE A 9 1.71 1.73 9.59
CA ILE A 9 1.35 2.12 8.22
C ILE A 9 2.42 3.05 7.63
N LYS A 10 2.86 4.04 8.40
CA LYS A 10 3.92 4.96 7.99
C LYS A 10 5.21 4.23 7.61
N ARG A 11 5.66 3.29 8.45
CA ARG A 11 6.86 2.47 8.20
C ARG A 11 6.70 1.58 6.97
N THR A 12 5.54 0.95 6.80
CA THR A 12 5.25 0.08 5.66
C THR A 12 5.23 0.88 4.35
N ILE A 13 4.54 2.02 4.29
CA ILE A 13 4.53 2.90 3.10
C ILE A 13 5.93 3.43 2.79
N LEU A 14 6.73 3.76 3.82
CA LEU A 14 8.11 4.20 3.63
C LEU A 14 9.03 3.12 3.04
N LYS A 15 8.71 1.82 3.16
CA LYS A 15 9.45 0.75 2.48
C LYS A 15 9.15 0.70 0.98
N ILE A 16 7.97 1.16 0.56
CA ILE A 16 7.51 1.08 -0.83
C ILE A 16 8.34 2.00 -1.74
N PRO A 17 8.91 1.52 -2.86
CA PRO A 17 9.54 2.40 -3.83
C PRO A 17 8.51 3.33 -4.50
N MET A 18 8.87 4.61 -4.70
CA MET A 18 7.97 5.63 -5.28
C MET A 18 7.41 5.22 -6.64
N THR A 19 8.17 4.48 -7.44
CA THR A 19 7.78 4.01 -8.78
C THR A 19 6.57 3.07 -8.74
N GLU A 20 6.44 2.27 -7.69
CA GLU A 20 5.36 1.27 -7.54
C GLU A 20 4.31 1.67 -6.51
N MET A 21 4.48 2.81 -5.85
CA MET A 21 3.57 3.26 -4.80
C MET A 21 2.14 3.39 -5.29
N MET A 22 1.95 3.97 -6.48
CA MET A 22 0.62 4.09 -7.08
C MET A 22 0.00 2.71 -7.36
N THR A 23 0.79 1.74 -7.80
CA THR A 23 0.33 0.39 -8.12
C THR A 23 -0.05 -0.38 -6.85
N ILE A 24 0.76 -0.28 -5.79
CA ILE A 24 0.49 -0.90 -4.49
C ILE A 24 -0.75 -0.29 -3.82
N LEU A 25 -0.89 1.04 -3.85
CA LEU A 25 -2.07 1.70 -3.26
C LEU A 25 -3.35 1.38 -4.04
N LYS A 26 -3.27 1.25 -5.38
CA LYS A 26 -4.38 0.74 -6.20
C LYS A 26 -4.70 -0.72 -5.88
N ALA A 27 -3.68 -1.55 -5.65
CA ALA A 27 -3.85 -2.95 -5.27
C ALA A 27 -4.54 -3.11 -3.92
N TRP A 28 -4.17 -2.26 -2.96
CA TRP A 28 -4.73 -2.25 -1.63
C TRP A 28 -6.23 -1.92 -1.62
N ASN A 29 -6.73 -1.16 -2.60
CA ASN A 29 -8.16 -0.86 -2.82
C ASN A 29 -8.88 -0.19 -1.62
N PHE A 30 -8.16 0.15 -0.55
CA PHE A 30 -8.68 0.87 0.62
C PHE A 30 -8.90 2.36 0.31
N LEU A 31 -7.94 2.97 -0.40
CA LEU A 31 -8.04 4.33 -0.90
C LEU A 31 -8.73 4.32 -2.28
N SER A 32 -9.76 5.16 -2.43
CA SER A 32 -10.43 5.28 -3.72
C SER A 32 -9.55 6.02 -4.72
N GLU A 33 -9.75 5.75 -6.02
CA GLU A 33 -8.96 6.40 -7.07
C GLU A 33 -9.09 7.93 -7.04
N LYS A 34 -10.25 8.46 -6.63
CA LYS A 34 -10.46 9.90 -6.42
C LYS A 34 -9.55 10.47 -5.33
N GLN A 35 -9.39 9.76 -4.22
CA GLN A 35 -8.52 10.17 -3.11
C GLN A 35 -7.04 10.10 -3.52
N LEU A 36 -6.66 9.06 -4.26
CA LEU A 36 -5.32 8.95 -4.81
C LEU A 36 -5.02 10.07 -5.82
N GLN A 37 -5.99 10.49 -6.64
CA GLN A 37 -5.81 11.61 -7.57
C GLN A 37 -5.59 12.96 -6.86
N THR A 38 -6.16 13.15 -5.66
CA THR A 38 -5.89 14.33 -4.82
C THR A 38 -4.52 14.31 -4.16
N VAL A 39 -3.91 13.14 -3.97
CA VAL A 39 -2.55 13.02 -3.41
C VAL A 39 -1.52 13.33 -4.49
N ASN A 40 -0.63 14.27 -4.21
CA ASN A 40 0.39 14.67 -5.17
C ASN A 40 1.58 13.69 -5.19
N PHE A 41 1.59 12.72 -6.09
CA PHE A 41 2.70 11.76 -6.22
C PHE A 41 4.04 12.37 -6.69
N ARG A 42 4.06 13.63 -7.13
CA ARG A 42 5.32 14.33 -7.48
C ARG A 42 6.06 14.91 -6.27
N GLN A 43 5.46 14.87 -5.09
CA GLN A 43 6.08 15.42 -3.88
C GLN A 43 7.11 14.48 -3.26
N ARG A 44 7.81 14.96 -2.22
CA ARG A 44 8.76 14.13 -1.47
C ARG A 44 8.03 12.96 -0.80
N LYS A 45 8.70 11.81 -0.77
CA LYS A 45 8.17 10.57 -0.20
C LYS A 45 7.62 10.75 1.23
N GLU A 46 8.30 11.52 2.06
CA GLU A 46 7.89 11.78 3.45
C GLU A 46 6.56 12.55 3.54
N SER A 47 6.39 13.60 2.74
CA SER A 47 5.15 14.38 2.66
C SER A 47 4.01 13.52 2.13
N LEU A 48 4.27 12.72 1.10
CA LEU A 48 3.28 11.78 0.55
C LEU A 48 2.83 10.75 1.59
N VAL A 49 3.76 10.20 2.36
CA VAL A 49 3.43 9.25 3.43
C VAL A 49 2.54 9.92 4.49
N GLN A 50 2.82 11.17 4.85
CA GLN A 50 1.97 11.91 5.79
C GLN A 50 0.54 12.10 5.24
N ASP A 51 0.40 12.53 3.99
CA ASP A 51 -0.92 12.67 3.34
C ASP A 51 -1.68 11.33 3.32
N LEU A 52 -1.00 10.23 2.98
CA LEU A 52 -1.61 8.90 2.96
C LEU A 52 -2.05 8.44 4.35
N VAL A 53 -1.24 8.70 5.37
CA VAL A 53 -1.58 8.38 6.76
C VAL A 53 -2.81 9.19 7.22
N LEU A 54 -2.88 10.49 6.89
CA LEU A 54 -4.04 11.33 7.20
C LEU A 54 -5.31 10.79 6.55
N LEU A 55 -5.25 10.38 5.27
CA LEU A 55 -6.39 9.75 4.59
C LEU A 55 -6.80 8.43 5.24
N CYS A 56 -5.84 7.65 5.76
CA CYS A 56 -6.12 6.44 6.51
C CYS A 56 -6.79 6.72 7.86
N GLU A 57 -6.40 7.80 8.54
CA GLU A 57 -7.05 8.24 9.77
C GLU A 57 -8.48 8.72 9.53
N GLU A 58 -8.71 9.52 8.49
CA GLU A 58 -10.05 9.99 8.12
C GLU A 58 -11.01 8.84 7.82
N LYS A 59 -10.52 7.81 7.10
CA LYS A 59 -11.29 6.60 6.82
C LYS A 59 -11.38 5.61 7.98
N ARG A 60 -10.71 5.88 9.10
CA ARG A 60 -10.58 4.98 10.25
C ARG A 60 -10.06 3.59 9.85
N ALA A 61 -8.89 3.55 9.24
CA ALA A 61 -8.23 2.31 8.88
C ALA A 61 -8.12 1.38 10.10
N SER A 62 -8.52 0.12 9.90
CA SER A 62 -8.47 -0.91 10.92
C SER A 62 -7.12 -1.63 10.89
N VAL A 63 -6.85 -2.41 11.93
CA VAL A 63 -5.66 -3.29 11.98
C VAL A 63 -5.63 -4.23 10.77
N HIS A 64 -6.80 -4.70 10.33
CA HIS A 64 -6.92 -5.57 9.17
C HIS A 64 -6.44 -4.87 7.89
N ASP A 65 -6.85 -3.62 7.66
CA ASP A 65 -6.45 -2.86 6.48
C ASP A 65 -4.93 -2.61 6.46
N ALA A 66 -4.35 -2.30 7.61
CA ALA A 66 -2.91 -2.14 7.76
C ALA A 66 -2.14 -3.44 7.50
N ALA A 67 -2.67 -4.58 7.98
CA ALA A 67 -2.07 -5.89 7.72
C ALA A 67 -2.13 -6.26 6.23
N LEU A 68 -3.24 -5.97 5.54
CA LEU A 68 -3.34 -6.15 4.09
C LEU A 68 -2.29 -5.33 3.34
N LEU A 69 -2.08 -4.07 3.75
CA LEU A 69 -1.05 -3.22 3.14
C LEU A 69 0.34 -3.83 3.31
N ASP A 70 0.66 -4.34 4.50
CA ASP A 70 1.95 -4.98 4.77
C ASP A 70 2.15 -6.26 3.96
N ILE A 71 1.13 -7.12 3.88
CA ILE A 71 1.14 -8.33 3.04
C ILE A 71 1.38 -7.96 1.57
N ILE A 72 0.66 -6.98 1.03
CA ILE A 72 0.83 -6.54 -0.35
C ILE A 72 2.25 -6.00 -0.56
N CYS A 73 2.80 -5.24 0.39
CA CYS A 73 4.16 -4.70 0.30
C CYS A 73 5.23 -5.80 0.33
N GLU A 74 5.11 -6.77 1.24
CA GLU A 74 6.01 -7.92 1.33
C GLU A 74 5.95 -8.76 0.05
N CYS A 75 4.74 -9.02 -0.48
CA CYS A 75 4.56 -9.73 -1.74
C CYS A 75 5.16 -8.98 -2.94
N TRP A 76 5.03 -7.64 -2.98
CA TRP A 76 5.65 -6.83 -4.03
C TRP A 76 7.18 -6.85 -3.95
N CYS A 77 7.72 -6.78 -2.73
CA CYS A 77 9.16 -6.85 -2.48
C CYS A 77 9.75 -8.21 -2.90
N PHE A 78 9.01 -9.29 -2.65
CA PHE A 78 9.36 -10.63 -3.13
C PHE A 78 9.32 -10.74 -4.65
N ALA A 79 8.31 -10.14 -5.30
CA ALA A 79 8.20 -10.13 -6.76
C ALA A 79 9.35 -9.37 -7.44
N PHE A 80 9.88 -8.31 -6.82
CA PHE A 80 11.01 -7.56 -7.37
C PHE A 80 12.37 -8.27 -7.19
N THR A 81 12.49 -9.11 -6.15
CA THR A 81 13.72 -9.86 -5.86
C THR A 81 13.86 -11.13 -6.71
N LEU A 82 12.75 -11.71 -7.17
CA LEU A 82 12.70 -12.89 -8.03
C LEU A 82 11.96 -12.56 -9.34
N PRO A 83 12.66 -12.09 -10.39
CA PRO A 83 12.06 -11.77 -11.68
C PRO A 83 11.81 -13.04 -12.51
N SER A 84 11.11 -14.00 -11.92
CA SER A 84 10.64 -15.19 -12.63
C SER A 84 9.18 -14.98 -13.08
N PRO A 85 8.76 -15.44 -14.27
CA PRO A 85 7.39 -15.29 -14.75
C PRO A 85 6.31 -15.93 -13.84
N ALA A 86 6.71 -16.75 -12.85
CA ALA A 86 5.83 -17.34 -11.86
C ALA A 86 5.32 -16.34 -10.79
N SER A 87 6.05 -15.24 -10.51
CA SER A 87 5.65 -14.25 -9.50
C SER A 87 4.45 -13.40 -9.94
N LEU A 88 4.31 -13.13 -11.25
CA LEU A 88 3.12 -12.49 -11.84
C LEU A 88 1.86 -13.34 -11.70
N PHE A 89 1.98 -14.68 -11.78
CA PHE A 89 0.87 -15.61 -11.55
C PHE A 89 0.44 -15.65 -10.08
N PHE A 90 1.42 -15.68 -9.17
CA PHE A 90 1.14 -15.62 -7.72
C PHE A 90 0.48 -14.30 -7.33
N PHE A 91 0.93 -13.17 -7.91
CA PHE A 91 0.33 -11.86 -7.66
C PHE A 91 -1.14 -11.83 -8.12
N LYS A 92 -1.45 -12.43 -9.27
CA LYS A 92 -2.82 -12.51 -9.78
C LYS A 92 -3.73 -13.41 -8.93
N ILE A 93 -3.21 -14.54 -8.44
CA ILE A 93 -3.94 -15.45 -7.55
C ILE A 93 -4.19 -14.79 -6.19
N LEU A 94 -3.17 -14.14 -5.60
CA LEU A 94 -3.33 -13.44 -4.33
C LEU A 94 -4.30 -12.27 -4.45
N PHE A 95 -4.28 -11.53 -5.56
CA PHE A 95 -5.24 -10.45 -5.82
C PHE A 95 -6.69 -10.95 -5.97
N ILE A 96 -6.87 -12.16 -6.49
CA ILE A 96 -8.18 -12.82 -6.55
C ILE A 96 -8.60 -13.26 -5.13
N TYR A 97 -7.68 -13.84 -4.36
CA TYR A 97 -7.96 -14.37 -3.02
C TYR A 97 -8.17 -13.28 -1.95
N LEU A 98 -7.59 -12.08 -2.14
CA LEU A 98 -7.75 -10.92 -1.25
C LEU A 98 -9.01 -10.09 -1.57
N ARG A 99 -9.73 -10.41 -2.66
CA ARG A 99 -10.87 -9.64 -3.20
C ARG A 99 -12.17 -10.46 -3.28
N GLU A 100 -12.24 -11.60 -2.59
CA GLU A 100 -13.50 -12.28 -2.21
C GLU A 100 -13.77 -12.05 -0.72
#